data_AF-A0A7V9JWJ3-F1
#
_entry.id   AF-A0A7V9JWJ3-F1
#
_cell.length_a   1.000
_cell.length_b   1.000
_cell.length_c   1.000
_cell.angle_alpha   90.00
_cell.angle_beta   90.00
_cell.angle_gamma   90.00
#
_symmetry.space_group_name_H-M   'P 1'
#
loop_
_entity.id
_entity.type
_entity.pdbx_description
1 polymer ?
#
loop_
_entity_poly.entity_id
_entity_poly.type
_entity_poly.pdbx_seq_one_letter_code
_entity_poly.pdbx_strand_id
1 'polypeptide(L)' 'MPPIKVLHLISTLTSGGAERQLVNLIHNTSREIINHVVCVIGEANFFAPNIREANYKVVE' A
#
# COMPACT_ATOMS: atom_id res chain seq x y z
N MET A 1 -15.46 15.38 -6.59
CA MET A 1 -15.24 15.19 -5.13
C MET A 1 -13.77 14.90 -4.90
N PRO A 2 -13.17 15.33 -3.79
CA PRO A 2 -11.80 14.92 -3.46
C PRO A 2 -11.73 13.41 -3.20
N PRO A 3 -10.62 12.72 -3.54
CA PRO A 3 -10.47 11.29 -3.35
C PRO A 3 -10.46 10.94 -1.85
N ILE A 4 -11.03 9.78 -1.52
CA ILE A 4 -11.02 9.23 -0.15
C ILE A 4 -9.57 8.82 0.17
N LYS A 5 -9.03 9.28 1.30
CA LYS A 5 -7.70 8.90 1.76
C LYS A 5 -7.80 7.76 2.76
N VAL A 6 -7.07 6.66 2.52
CA VAL A 6 -7.07 5.48 3.39
C VAL A 6 -5.64 5.21 3.85
N LEU A 7 -5.43 5.19 5.17
CA LEU A 7 -4.17 4.80 5.80
C LEU A 7 -4.21 3.32 6.17
N HIS A 8 -3.29 2.53 5.61
CA HIS A 8 -3.07 1.14 5.95
C HIS A 8 -1.89 1.07 6.92
N LEU A 9 -2.13 0.60 8.15
CA LEU A 9 -1.11 0.30 9.14
C LEU A 9 -0.83 -1.19 9.12
N ILE A 10 0.42 -1.56 8.85
CA ILE A 10 0.82 -2.95 8.69
C ILE A 10 2.19 -3.18 9.33
N SER A 11 2.42 -4.31 9.97
CA SER A 11 3.69 -4.61 10.65
C SER A 11 4.82 -5.01 9.70
N THR A 12 4.51 -5.59 8.53
CA THR A 12 5.49 -6.10 7.56
C THR A 12 4.99 -5.97 6.12
N LEU A 13 5.89 -5.73 5.16
CA LEU A 13 5.61 -5.94 3.72
C LEU A 13 6.38 -7.14 3.20
N THR A 14 6.11 -8.34 3.74
CA THR A 14 6.75 -9.61 3.33
C THR A 14 5.87 -10.41 2.37
N SER A 15 6.32 -11.58 1.90
CA SER A 15 5.59 -12.41 0.93
C SER A 15 4.36 -13.16 1.50
N GLY A 16 3.79 -12.68 2.60
CA GLY A 16 2.60 -13.23 3.23
C GLY A 16 1.31 -13.03 2.43
N GLY A 17 0.23 -13.66 2.90
CA GLY A 17 -1.07 -13.59 2.25
C GLY A 17 -1.72 -12.21 2.37
N ALA A 18 -1.60 -11.55 3.53
CA ALA A 18 -2.23 -10.26 3.80
C ALA A 18 -1.60 -9.12 2.98
N GLU A 19 -0.27 -9.10 2.89
CA GLU A 19 0.48 -8.13 2.09
C GLU A 19 0.12 -8.20 0.61
N ARG A 20 -0.01 -9.42 0.08
CA ARG A 20 -0.43 -9.63 -1.31
C ARG A 20 -1.83 -9.09 -1.57
N GLN A 21 -2.77 -9.29 -0.64
CA GLN A 21 -4.12 -8.74 -0.77
C GLN A 21 -4.11 -7.21 -0.72
N LEU A 22 -3.27 -6.59 0.12
CA LEU A 22 -3.10 -5.14 0.16
C LEU A 22 -2.56 -4.60 -1.17
N VAL A 23 -1.53 -5.24 -1.74
CA VAL A 23 -0.97 -4.86 -3.05
C VAL A 23 -2.03 -4.99 -4.15
N ASN A 24 -2.79 -6.09 -4.15
CA ASN A 24 -3.88 -6.29 -5.10
C ASN A 24 -4.99 -5.25 -4.96
N LEU A 25 -5.37 -4.88 -3.73
CA LEU A 25 -6.36 -3.84 -3.48
C LEU A 25 -5.90 -2.52 -4.10
N ILE A 26 -4.67 -2.10 -3.79
CA ILE A 26 -4.07 -0.85 -4.27
C ILE A 26 -4.01 -0.81 -5.81
N HIS A 27 -3.68 -1.93 -6.46
CA HIS A 27 -3.62 -2.03 -7.92
C HIS A 27 -4.99 -1.97 -8.60
N ASN A 28 -6.04 -2.45 -7.94
CA ASN A 28 -7.38 -2.54 -8.51
C ASN A 28 -8.25 -1.32 -8.19
N THR A 29 -7.73 -0.32 -7.48
CA THR A 29 -8.44 0.90 -7.12
C THR A 29 -7.93 2.11 -7.91
N SER A 30 -8.85 2.91 -8.44
CA SER A 30 -8.50 4.18 -9.10
C SER A 30 -8.08 5.23 -8.07
N ARG A 31 -6.93 5.87 -8.31
CA ARG A 31 -6.37 6.95 -7.48
C ARG A 31 -7.26 8.20 -7.45
N GLU A 32 -8.07 8.40 -8.47
CA GLU A 32 -9.03 9.51 -8.54
C GLU A 32 -10.20 9.33 -7.55
N ILE A 33 -10.43 8.09 -7.12
CA ILE A 33 -11.50 7.71 -6.19
C ILE A 33 -10.92 7.47 -4.79
N ILE A 34 -9.84 6.67 -4.70
CA ILE A 34 -9.21 6.26 -3.45
C ILE A 34 -7.69 6.46 -3.51
N ASN A 35 -7.15 7.22 -2.57
CA ASN A 35 -5.72 7.45 -2.41
C ASN A 35 -5.18 6.65 -1.20
N HIS A 36 -4.45 5.58 -1.48
CA HIS A 36 -3.90 4.68 -0.47
C HIS A 36 -2.57 5.22 0.08
N VAL A 37 -2.42 5.20 1.41
CA VAL A 37 -1.17 5.46 2.11
C VAL A 37 -0.83 4.22 2.92
N VAL A 38 0.35 3.66 2.72
CA VAL A 38 0.80 2.46 3.45
C VAL A 38 1.89 2.86 4.43
N CYS A 39 1.68 2.60 5.71
CA CYS A 39 2.65 2.81 6.77
C CYS A 39 3.03 1.45 7.37
N VAL A 40 4.32 1.16 7.34
CA VAL A 40 4.88 -0.11 7.79
C VAL A 40 5.59 0.12 9.11
N ILE A 41 5.25 -0.64 10.15
CA ILE A 41 5.81 -0.50 11.51
C ILE A 41 7.02 -1.46 11.69
N GLY A 42 7.70 -1.84 10.60
CA GLY A 42 8.71 -2.89 10.58
C GLY A 42 9.40 -3.02 9.21
N GLU A 43 9.86 -4.22 8.84
CA GLU A 43 10.57 -4.41 7.57
C GLU A 43 9.64 -4.33 6.35
N ALA A 44 9.97 -3.45 5.40
CA ALA A 44 9.21 -3.21 4.19
C ALA A 44 9.78 -3.91 2.93
N ASN A 45 10.78 -4.78 3.11
CA ASN A 45 11.76 -5.14 2.09
C ASN A 45 11.20 -5.81 0.80
N PHE A 46 10.09 -6.55 0.87
CA PHE A 46 9.64 -7.35 -0.28
C PHE A 46 8.68 -6.61 -1.22
N PHE A 47 7.59 -6.02 -0.70
CA PHE A 47 6.58 -5.36 -1.54
C PHE A 47 6.68 -3.83 -1.62
N ALA A 48 7.54 -3.19 -0.83
CA ALA A 48 7.72 -1.73 -0.94
C ALA A 48 8.12 -1.28 -2.35
N PRO A 49 8.98 -1.99 -3.11
CA PRO A 49 9.26 -1.64 -4.51
C PRO A 49 8.00 -1.59 -5.37
N ASN A 50 7.15 -2.63 -5.32
CA ASN A 50 5.90 -2.70 -6.10
C ASN A 50 4.93 -1.55 -5.76
N ILE A 51 4.82 -1.18 -4.48
CA ILE A 51 3.93 -0.09 -4.04
C ILE A 51 4.47 1.26 -4.52
N ARG A 52 5.80 1.46 -4.47
CA ARG A 52 6.46 2.67 -4.97
C ARG A 52 6.34 2.78 -6.49
N GLU A 53 6.48 1.68 -7.23
CA GLU A 53 6.27 1.64 -8.69
C GLU A 53 4.83 1.98 -9.07
N ALA A 54 3.86 1.55 -8.27
CA ALA A 54 2.46 1.96 -8.40
C ALA A 54 2.19 3.42 -7.99
N ASN A 55 3.24 4.19 -7.70
CA ASN A 55 3.21 5.62 -7.40
C ASN A 55 2.46 5.97 -6.09
N TYR A 56 2.45 5.02 -5.15
CA TYR A 56 1.91 5.17 -3.81
C TYR A 56 3.02 5.41 -2.78
N LYS A 57 2.66 6.11 -1.69
CA LYS A 57 3.61 6.46 -0.62
C LYS A 57 3.71 5.31 0.38
N VAL A 58 4.94 4.82 0.57
CA VAL A 58 5.33 3.96 1.70
C VAL A 58 6.05 4.83 2.73
N VAL A 59 5.59 4.79 3.97
CA VAL A 59 6.26 5.43 5.13
C VAL A 59 6.75 4.32 6.05
N GLU A 60 8.04 4.36 6.36
CA GLU A 60 8.77 3.43 7.23
C GLU A 60 9.19 4.17 8.50
#